data_AF-A0A7M4AD06-F1
#
_entry.id   AF-A0A7M4AD06-F1
#
_cell.length_a   1.000
_cell.length_b   1.000
_cell.length_c   1.000
_cell.angle_alpha   90.00
_cell.angle_beta   90.00
_cell.angle_gamma   90.00
#
_symmetry.space_group_name_H-M   'P 1'
#
loop_
_entity.id
_entity.type
_entity.pdbx_description
1 polymer ?
#
loop_
_entity_poly.entity_id
_entity_poly.type
_entity_poly.pdbx_seq_one_letter_code
_entity_poly.pdbx_strand_id
1 'polypeptide(L)'
;SKGRARKAAEQKAKGRRKGPGSRKGTRNSRDPKKNRWMRLIRAQRRVLKDLRGDETLTPSEYRYYYRKAKGGSYRSVSHMRTNMGLDGIKFGGDE
;
A
#
# COMPACT_ATOMS: atom_id res chain seq x y z
N SER A 1 -24.01 26.81 4.89
CA SER A 1 -22.69 26.46 5.47
C SER A 1 -22.44 24.94 5.41
N LYS A 2 -21.19 24.47 5.46
CA LYS A 2 -20.83 23.01 5.41
C LYS A 2 -20.58 22.39 6.81
N GLY A 3 -21.00 23.05 7.89
CA GLY A 3 -20.64 22.68 9.27
C GLY A 3 -21.00 21.25 9.66
N ARG A 4 -22.25 20.81 9.41
CA ARG A 4 -22.68 19.42 9.70
C ARG A 4 -21.91 18.37 8.90
N ALA A 5 -21.59 18.66 7.64
CA ALA A 5 -20.83 17.76 6.78
C ALA A 5 -19.38 17.60 7.27
N ARG A 6 -18.73 18.70 7.69
CA ARG A 6 -17.38 18.68 8.29
C ARG A 6 -17.35 17.87 9.58
N LYS A 7 -18.29 18.12 10.51
CA LYS A 7 -18.45 17.33 11.74
C LYS A 7 -18.59 15.83 11.44
N ALA A 8 -19.41 15.45 10.45
CA ALA A 8 -19.56 14.05 10.07
C ALA A 8 -18.28 13.45 9.45
N ALA A 9 -17.52 14.22 8.67
CA ALA A 9 -16.26 13.80 8.07
C ALA A 9 -15.19 13.53 9.14
N GLU A 10 -15.06 14.39 10.15
CA GLU A 10 -14.14 14.20 11.29
C GLU A 10 -14.46 12.92 12.07
N GLN A 11 -15.74 12.66 12.35
CA GLN A 11 -16.14 11.41 13.02
C GLN A 11 -15.79 10.18 12.17
N LYS A 12 -15.98 10.25 10.85
CA LYS A 12 -15.57 9.18 9.92
C LYS A 12 -14.06 9.01 9.87
N ALA A 13 -13.28 10.09 9.93
CA ALA A 13 -11.82 10.03 9.97
C ALA A 13 -11.33 9.25 11.20
N LYS A 14 -11.95 9.50 12.37
CA LYS A 14 -11.72 8.75 13.62
C LYS A 14 -12.22 7.29 13.61
N GLY A 15 -12.81 6.83 12.51
CA GLY A 15 -13.32 5.45 12.37
C GLY A 15 -14.79 5.25 12.76
N ARG A 16 -15.48 6.26 13.30
CA ARG A 16 -16.90 6.19 13.69
C ARG A 16 -17.82 6.25 12.46
N ARG A 17 -19.09 5.85 12.61
CA ARG A 17 -20.11 5.84 11.53
C ARG A 17 -19.72 5.00 10.30
N LYS A 18 -18.89 3.96 10.49
CA LYS A 18 -18.44 3.02 9.47
C LYS A 18 -18.93 1.58 9.71
N GLY A 19 -19.85 1.33 10.64
CA GLY A 19 -20.40 0.01 10.93
C GLY A 19 -21.33 -0.53 9.83
N PRO A 20 -21.68 -1.84 9.85
CA PRO A 20 -22.45 -2.49 8.79
C PRO A 20 -23.80 -1.80 8.50
N GLY A 21 -24.57 -1.42 9.52
CA GLY A 21 -25.86 -0.73 9.33
C GLY A 21 -25.76 0.66 8.70
N SER A 22 -24.59 1.30 8.73
CA SER A 22 -24.36 2.58 8.04
C SER A 22 -23.83 2.41 6.61
N ARG A 23 -23.48 1.19 6.20
CA ARG A 23 -22.91 0.90 4.88
C ARG A 23 -24.06 0.60 3.91
N LYS A 24 -24.10 1.35 2.81
CA LYS A 24 -24.91 1.02 1.64
C LYS A 24 -24.00 0.53 0.51
N GLY A 25 -24.53 -0.32 -0.36
CA GLY A 25 -23.82 -0.90 -1.51
C GLY A 25 -22.84 -2.02 -1.15
N THR A 26 -22.46 -2.80 -2.17
CA THR A 26 -21.54 -3.94 -2.00
C THR A 26 -20.12 -3.48 -1.71
N ARG A 27 -19.29 -4.38 -1.15
CA ARG A 27 -17.85 -4.10 -0.90
C ARG A 27 -17.12 -3.65 -2.16
N ASN A 28 -17.42 -4.26 -3.32
CA ASN A 28 -16.76 -3.94 -4.58
C ASN A 28 -17.20 -2.58 -5.17
N SER A 29 -18.42 -2.14 -4.91
CA SER A 29 -18.89 -0.79 -5.27
C SER A 29 -18.15 0.28 -4.46
N ARG A 30 -18.03 0.05 -3.14
CA ARG A 30 -17.37 0.99 -2.22
C ARG A 30 -15.86 1.06 -2.39
N ASP A 31 -15.25 -0.06 -2.75
CA ASP A 31 -13.82 -0.19 -3.00
C ASP A 31 -13.59 -1.24 -4.10
N PRO A 32 -13.40 -0.81 -5.36
CA PRO A 32 -13.26 -1.74 -6.48
C PRO A 32 -11.98 -2.59 -6.42
N LYS A 33 -12.08 -3.88 -6.80
CA LYS A 33 -10.92 -4.81 -6.86
C LYS A 33 -9.74 -4.23 -7.65
N LYS A 34 -9.98 -3.66 -8.83
CA LYS A 34 -8.93 -3.08 -9.69
C LYS A 34 -8.23 -1.90 -9.00
N ASN A 35 -8.98 -1.04 -8.32
CA ASN A 35 -8.42 0.11 -7.62
C ASN A 35 -7.55 -0.32 -6.44
N ARG A 36 -7.98 -1.33 -5.66
CA ARG A 36 -7.12 -1.93 -4.61
C ARG A 36 -5.82 -2.47 -5.18
N TRP A 37 -5.90 -3.28 -6.23
CA TRP A 37 -4.72 -3.86 -6.87
C TRP A 37 -3.77 -2.76 -7.37
N MET A 38 -4.30 -1.75 -8.08
CA MET A 38 -3.51 -0.62 -8.56
C MET A 38 -2.81 0.14 -7.43
N ARG A 39 -3.51 0.43 -6.32
CA ARG A 39 -2.91 1.13 -5.15
C ARG A 39 -1.76 0.32 -4.57
N LEU A 40 -1.94 -0.99 -4.40
CA LEU A 40 -0.94 -1.89 -3.84
C LEU A 40 0.30 -2.02 -4.76
N ILE A 41 0.10 -2.35 -6.04
CA ILE A 41 1.21 -2.58 -6.97
C ILE A 41 1.98 -1.29 -7.27
N ARG A 42 1.29 -0.14 -7.39
CA ARG A 42 1.96 1.14 -7.65
C ARG A 42 2.81 1.59 -6.46
N ALA A 43 2.33 1.39 -5.24
CA ALA A 43 3.10 1.70 -4.04
C ALA A 43 4.37 0.85 -3.94
N GLN A 44 4.26 -0.47 -4.14
CA GLN A 44 5.42 -1.37 -4.15
C GLN A 44 6.42 -1.01 -5.25
N ARG A 45 5.96 -0.77 -6.47
CA ARG A 45 6.85 -0.44 -7.60
C ARG A 45 7.53 0.92 -7.46
N ARG A 46 6.87 1.90 -6.82
CA ARG A 46 7.50 3.18 -6.51
C ARG A 46 8.69 2.97 -5.59
N VAL A 47 8.50 2.26 -4.48
CA VAL A 47 9.59 1.96 -3.54
C VAL A 47 10.72 1.18 -4.21
N LEU A 48 10.40 0.18 -5.04
CA LEU A 48 11.43 -0.54 -5.81
C LEU A 48 12.21 0.36 -6.77
N LYS A 49 11.55 1.35 -7.38
CA LYS A 49 12.20 2.30 -8.28
C LYS A 49 13.14 3.21 -7.48
N ASP A 50 12.68 3.69 -6.33
CA ASP A 50 13.46 4.58 -5.46
C ASP A 50 14.71 3.83 -4.94
N LEU A 51 14.53 2.59 -4.45
CA LEU A 51 15.62 1.71 -4.00
C LEU A 51 16.62 1.29 -5.09
N ARG A 52 16.23 1.44 -6.37
CA ARG A 52 17.17 1.24 -7.48
C ARG A 52 17.91 2.53 -7.80
N GLY A 53 17.26 3.68 -7.62
CA GLY A 53 17.84 4.99 -7.86
C GLY A 53 18.85 5.40 -6.80
N ASP A 54 18.70 4.92 -5.57
CA ASP A 54 19.66 5.09 -4.47
C ASP A 54 20.73 3.98 -4.40
N GLU A 55 20.75 3.08 -5.39
CA GLU A 55 21.69 1.96 -5.51
C GLU A 55 21.59 0.89 -4.40
N THR A 56 20.56 0.94 -3.54
CA THR A 56 20.31 -0.12 -2.54
C THR A 56 20.02 -1.47 -3.20
N LEU A 57 19.39 -1.44 -4.39
CA LEU A 57 19.11 -2.62 -5.21
C LEU A 57 19.91 -2.60 -6.50
N THR A 58 20.59 -3.70 -6.78
CA THR A 58 21.14 -3.95 -8.10
C THR A 58 20.03 -4.11 -9.15
N PRO A 59 20.33 -3.94 -10.46
CA PRO A 59 19.34 -4.12 -11.52
C PRO A 59 18.68 -5.52 -11.54
N SER A 60 19.44 -6.56 -11.19
CA SER A 60 18.96 -7.94 -11.11
C SER A 60 17.98 -8.12 -9.96
N GLU A 61 18.32 -7.63 -8.76
CA GLU A 61 17.46 -7.66 -7.58
C GLU A 61 16.19 -6.85 -7.82
N TYR A 62 16.29 -5.62 -8.35
CA TYR A 62 15.12 -4.84 -8.73
C TYR A 62 14.16 -5.63 -9.61
N ARG A 63 14.67 -6.30 -10.65
CA ARG A 63 13.84 -7.13 -11.55
C ARG A 63 13.20 -8.32 -10.83
N TYR A 64 13.93 -8.97 -9.93
CA TYR A 64 13.43 -10.07 -9.11
C TYR A 64 12.23 -9.62 -8.26
N TYR A 65 12.41 -8.58 -7.44
CA TYR A 65 11.35 -8.08 -6.57
C TYR A 65 10.19 -7.45 -7.35
N TYR A 66 10.45 -6.81 -8.48
CA TYR A 66 9.41 -6.26 -9.36
C TYR A 66 8.48 -7.36 -9.90
N ARG A 67 9.03 -8.52 -10.27
CA ARG A 67 8.25 -9.68 -10.72
C ARG A 67 7.45 -10.30 -9.58
N LYS A 68 8.04 -10.46 -8.39
CA LYS A 68 7.30 -10.90 -7.19
C LYS A 68 6.15 -9.95 -6.83
N ALA A 69 6.38 -8.64 -6.88
CA ALA A 69 5.34 -7.64 -6.67
C ALA A 69 4.20 -7.78 -7.71
N LYS A 70 4.53 -7.94 -9.00
CA LYS A 70 3.53 -8.20 -10.06
C LYS A 70 2.69 -9.45 -9.75
N GLY A 71 3.32 -10.50 -9.23
CA GLY A 71 2.65 -11.74 -8.83
C GLY A 71 1.78 -11.63 -7.58
N GLY A 72 1.82 -10.50 -6.86
CA GLY A 72 1.05 -10.31 -5.63
C GLY A 72 1.66 -11.00 -4.40
N SER A 73 2.95 -11.33 -4.43
CA SER A 73 3.65 -11.97 -3.30
C SER A 73 3.63 -11.13 -2.02
N TYR A 74 3.48 -9.80 -2.15
CA TYR A 74 3.50 -8.87 -1.02
C TYR A 74 2.13 -8.25 -0.74
N ARG A 75 1.79 -8.21 0.55
CA ARG A 75 0.51 -7.67 1.05
C ARG A 75 0.56 -6.15 1.26
N SER A 76 1.76 -5.60 1.46
CA SER A 76 2.01 -4.17 1.70
C SER A 76 3.47 -3.85 1.34
N VAL A 77 3.83 -2.55 1.37
CA VAL A 77 5.23 -2.11 1.24
C VAL A 77 6.07 -2.61 2.40
N SER A 78 5.54 -2.55 3.63
CA SER A 78 6.24 -3.05 4.82
C SER A 78 6.52 -4.55 4.75
N HIS A 79 5.54 -5.36 4.30
CA HIS A 79 5.76 -6.80 4.10
C HIS A 79 6.84 -7.06 3.03
N MET A 80 6.86 -6.28 1.94
CA MET A 80 7.90 -6.37 0.93
C MET A 80 9.29 -6.06 1.50
N ARG A 81 9.42 -4.98 2.28
CA ARG A 81 10.69 -4.61 2.94
C ARG A 81 11.14 -5.66 3.94
N THR A 82 10.23 -6.22 4.74
CA THR A 82 10.56 -7.31 5.66
C THR A 82 11.14 -8.50 4.90
N ASN A 83 10.51 -8.91 3.78
CA ASN A 83 11.03 -10.02 2.98
C ASN A 83 12.41 -9.71 2.38
N MET A 84 12.62 -8.48 1.89
CA MET A 84 13.93 -8.06 1.38
C MET A 84 15.01 -8.04 2.46
N GLY A 85 14.67 -7.62 3.68
CA GLY A 85 15.58 -7.66 4.82
C GLY A 85 15.96 -9.09 5.20
N LEU A 86 15.01 -10.03 5.16
CA LEU A 86 15.27 -11.46 5.32
C LEU A 86 16.19 -12.01 4.22
N ASP A 87 16.04 -11.51 2.99
CA ASP A 87 16.88 -11.84 1.85
C ASP A 87 18.26 -11.14 1.91
N GLY A 88 18.55 -10.35 2.96
CA GLY A 88 19.84 -9.72 3.24
C GLY A 88 20.01 -8.28 2.75
N ILE A 89 18.96 -7.65 2.21
CA ILE A 89 19.01 -6.24 1.77
C ILE A 89 18.95 -5.32 2.99
N LYS A 90 19.96 -4.45 3.12
CA LYS A 90 20.03 -3.46 4.20
C LYS A 90 19.40 -2.15 3.74
N PHE A 91 18.48 -1.61 4.54
CA PHE A 91 17.91 -0.29 4.31
C PHE A 91 18.62 0.72 5.22
N GLY A 92 18.89 1.94 4.72
CA GLY A 92 19.59 2.99 5.47
C GLY A 92 18.78 3.67 6.58
N GLY A 93 17.92 2.95 7.29
CA GLY A 93 17.05 3.51 8.33
C GLY A 93 16.42 2.47 9.26
N ASP A 94 17.03 1.29 9.40
CA ASP A 94 16.69 0.31 10.44
C ASP A 94 17.58 0.52 11.69
N GLU A 95 17.69 1.79 12.13
CA GLU A 95 18.03 2.21 13.50
C GLU A 95 16.85 3.03 14.08
#